data_AF-A0A4R3KLP3-F1
#
_entry.id   AF-A0A4R3KLP3-F1
#
_cell.length_a   1.000
_cell.length_b   1.000
_cell.length_c   1.000
_cell.angle_alpha   90.00
_cell.angle_beta   90.00
_cell.angle_gamma   90.00
#
_symmetry.space_group_name_H-M   'P 1'
#
loop_
_entity.id
_entity.type
_entity.pdbx_description
1 polymer ?
#
loop_
_entity_poly.entity_id
_entity_poly.type
_entity_poly.pdbx_seq_one_letter_code
_entity_poly.pdbx_strand_id
1 'polypeptide(L)'
;MNKTEEQLDSIEETLQLLIRKFEELAGRAIKFPEIKVPDYSAYLQQIHQRLKVLERHNSAETVSRLIENLIRKIDAIPREIPMRHHHHVETRSRGFVITALILIMSSAMAIGLGAHLWWTNRSLKENDLKYRMIRFEHPKASQWAEDIYRKDPKAARRATRELEKEELAILQAEAEARRKKEEATEAREKLKSLKDN
;
A
#
# COMPACT_ATOMS: atom_id res chain seq x y z
N MET A 1 46.09 30.25 -11.40
CA MET A 1 46.64 28.88 -11.40
C MET A 1 45.82 28.07 -12.37
N ASN A 2 46.49 27.49 -13.37
CA ASN A 2 45.84 26.85 -14.50
C ASN A 2 45.44 25.43 -14.13
N LYS A 3 44.29 24.98 -14.63
CA LYS A 3 43.73 23.62 -14.43
C LYS A 3 44.71 22.47 -14.75
N THR A 4 45.76 22.76 -15.51
CA THR A 4 46.86 21.84 -15.84
C THR A 4 47.83 21.60 -14.68
N GLU A 5 48.00 22.56 -13.77
CA GLU A 5 48.88 22.44 -12.60
C GLU A 5 48.26 21.51 -11.55
N GLU A 6 46.96 21.67 -11.24
CA GLU A 6 46.23 20.75 -10.35
C GLU A 6 46.20 19.30 -10.90
N GLN A 7 46.13 19.13 -12.22
CA GLN A 7 46.18 17.81 -12.83
C GLN A 7 47.57 17.17 -12.69
N LEU A 8 48.64 17.96 -12.86
CA LEU A 8 50.01 17.48 -12.64
C LEU A 8 50.22 17.06 -11.18
N ASP A 9 49.79 17.88 -10.23
CA ASP A 9 49.92 17.59 -8.79
C ASP A 9 49.16 16.30 -8.41
N SER A 10 47.95 16.12 -8.96
CA SER A 10 47.17 14.89 -8.73
C SER A 10 47.83 13.64 -9.31
N ILE A 11 48.50 13.77 -10.46
CA ILE A 11 49.21 12.66 -11.10
C ILE A 11 50.45 12.32 -10.27
N GLU A 12 51.18 13.33 -9.79
CA GLU A 12 52.35 13.14 -8.93
C GLU A 12 51.98 12.44 -7.62
N GLU A 13 50.87 12.84 -6.99
CA GLU A 13 50.37 12.21 -5.77
C GLU A 13 50.00 10.73 -6.00
N THR A 14 49.32 10.40 -7.11
CA THR A 14 48.99 9.01 -7.42
C THR A 14 50.21 8.15 -7.73
N LEU A 15 51.23 8.71 -8.38
CA LEU A 15 52.51 8.03 -8.65
C LEU A 15 53.25 7.70 -7.36
N GLN A 16 53.32 8.63 -6.41
CA GLN A 16 53.95 8.39 -5.11
C GLN A 16 53.22 7.29 -4.32
N LEU A 17 51.89 7.26 -4.40
CA LEU A 17 51.06 6.25 -3.74
C LEU A 17 51.28 4.86 -4.34
N LEU A 18 51.42 4.77 -5.67
CA LEU A 18 51.77 3.54 -6.38
C LEU A 18 53.16 3.02 -6.02
N ILE A 19 54.17 3.89 -5.97
CA ILE A 19 55.54 3.52 -5.59
C ILE A 19 55.55 2.93 -4.18
N ARG A 20 54.87 3.59 -3.24
CA ARG A 20 54.78 3.13 -1.84
C ARG A 20 54.07 1.78 -1.70
N LYS A 21 53.02 1.54 -2.50
CA LYS A 21 52.33 0.24 -2.55
C LYS A 21 53.20 -0.85 -3.18
N PHE A 22 54.02 -0.49 -4.16
CA PHE A 22 54.95 -1.42 -4.79
C PHE A 22 56.08 -1.83 -3.85
N GLU A 23 56.63 -0.90 -3.05
CA GLU A 23 57.59 -1.22 -1.99
C GLU A 23 56.99 -2.13 -0.90
N GLU A 24 55.73 -1.87 -0.50
CA GLU A 24 55.00 -2.69 0.47
C GLU A 24 54.77 -4.13 -0.03
N LEU A 25 54.52 -4.29 -1.34
CA LEU A 25 54.36 -5.59 -1.99
C LEU A 25 55.70 -6.29 -2.24
N ALA A 26 56.75 -5.55 -2.61
CA ALA A 26 58.10 -6.08 -2.82
C ALA A 26 58.73 -6.58 -1.51
N GLY A 27 58.45 -5.94 -0.37
CA GLY A 27 58.87 -6.38 0.96
C GLY A 27 58.15 -7.65 1.46
N ARG A 28 56.98 -7.97 0.89
CA ARG A 28 56.27 -9.22 1.15
C ARG A 28 56.73 -10.30 0.18
N ALA A 29 57.84 -10.97 0.50
CA ALA A 29 58.22 -12.20 -0.17
C ALA A 29 57.10 -13.24 -0.03
N ILE A 30 56.34 -13.45 -1.11
CA ILE A 30 55.29 -14.47 -1.20
C ILE A 30 55.97 -15.84 -1.13
N LYS A 31 55.98 -16.46 0.05
CA LYS A 31 56.35 -17.87 0.20
C LYS A 31 55.17 -18.72 -0.25
N PHE A 32 55.23 -19.23 -1.48
CA PHE A 32 54.29 -20.25 -1.93
C PHE A 32 54.53 -21.53 -1.12
N PRO A 33 53.51 -22.13 -0.50
CA PRO A 33 53.67 -23.43 0.14
C PRO A 33 54.02 -24.47 -0.93
N GLU A 34 55.02 -25.30 -0.66
CA GLU A 34 55.45 -26.39 -1.52
C GLU A 34 54.29 -27.40 -1.63
N ILE A 35 53.53 -27.36 -2.72
CA ILE A 35 52.42 -28.29 -2.96
C ILE A 35 53.03 -29.66 -3.26
N LYS A 36 53.14 -30.51 -2.24
CA LYS A 36 53.41 -31.93 -2.43
C LYS A 36 52.16 -32.58 -3.01
N VAL A 37 52.12 -32.70 -4.33
CA VAL A 37 51.10 -33.51 -5.02
C VAL A 37 51.28 -34.96 -4.56
N PRO A 38 50.28 -35.59 -3.91
CA PRO A 38 50.36 -37.00 -3.53
C PRO A 38 50.57 -37.86 -4.77
N ASP A 39 51.43 -38.89 -4.69
CA ASP A 39 51.64 -39.77 -5.82
C ASP A 39 50.42 -40.67 -6.04
N TYR A 40 49.59 -40.33 -7.03
CA TYR A 40 48.39 -41.07 -7.41
C TYR A 40 48.69 -42.27 -8.32
N SER A 41 49.97 -42.58 -8.60
CA SER A 41 50.38 -43.70 -9.47
C SER A 41 49.76 -45.04 -9.06
N ALA A 42 49.74 -45.33 -7.76
CA ALA A 42 49.14 -46.54 -7.19
C ALA A 42 47.62 -46.59 -7.40
N TYR A 43 46.93 -45.44 -7.29
CA TYR A 43 45.49 -45.35 -7.49
C TYR A 43 45.11 -45.50 -8.97
N LEU A 44 45.91 -44.90 -9.87
CA LEU A 44 45.75 -45.04 -11.32
C LEU A 44 45.99 -46.48 -11.78
N GLN A 45 46.97 -47.18 -11.20
CA GLN A 45 47.19 -48.61 -11.47
C GLN A 45 46.02 -49.48 -11.00
N GLN A 46 45.42 -49.18 -9.84
CA GLN A 46 44.21 -49.88 -9.39
C GLN A 46 43.02 -49.64 -10.33
N ILE A 47 42.82 -48.41 -10.80
CA ILE A 47 41.76 -48.09 -11.77
C ILE A 47 42.00 -48.88 -13.07
N HIS A 48 43.24 -48.88 -13.58
CA HIS A 48 43.59 -49.60 -14.81
C HIS A 48 43.36 -51.11 -14.68
N GLN A 49 43.74 -51.72 -13.55
CA GLN A 49 43.47 -53.15 -13.30
C GLN A 49 41.98 -53.45 -13.20
N ARG A 50 41.19 -52.59 -12.55
CA ARG A 50 39.73 -52.77 -12.46
C ARG A 50 39.06 -52.64 -13.83
N LEU A 51 39.52 -51.71 -14.68
CA LEU A 51 39.02 -51.57 -16.05
C LEU A 51 39.29 -52.84 -16.86
N LYS A 52 40.51 -53.38 -16.76
CA LYS A 52 40.96 -54.58 -17.48
C LYS A 52 40.22 -55.86 -17.05
N VAL A 53 39.80 -55.93 -15.78
CA VAL A 53 38.95 -57.01 -15.26
C VAL A 53 37.50 -56.84 -15.72
N LEU A 54 36.98 -55.61 -15.76
CA LEU A 54 35.64 -55.32 -16.28
C LEU A 54 35.51 -55.66 -17.78
N GLU A 55 36.55 -55.39 -18.57
CA GLU A 55 36.63 -55.71 -19.99
C GLU A 55 36.69 -57.22 -20.26
N ARG A 56 37.26 -58.00 -19.33
CA ARG A 56 37.35 -59.47 -19.42
C ARG A 56 36.12 -60.23 -18.91
N HIS A 57 35.22 -59.60 -18.17
CA HIS A 57 34.09 -60.29 -17.50
C HIS A 57 32.70 -59.78 -17.88
N ASN A 58 32.59 -58.74 -18.71
CA ASN A 58 31.30 -58.33 -19.26
C ASN A 58 31.23 -58.72 -20.73
N SER A 59 30.42 -59.73 -21.03
CA SER A 59 30.01 -60.04 -22.41
C SER A 59 29.43 -58.76 -23.01
N ALA A 60 29.70 -58.46 -24.28
CA ALA A 60 29.14 -57.29 -24.98
C ALA A 60 27.62 -57.17 -24.77
N GLU A 61 26.94 -58.30 -24.56
CA GLU A 61 25.53 -58.40 -24.20
C GLU A 61 25.16 -57.74 -22.85
N THR A 62 25.98 -57.86 -21.81
CA THR A 62 25.72 -57.24 -20.49
C THR A 62 25.86 -55.72 -20.57
N VAL A 63 26.85 -55.25 -21.33
CA VAL A 63 27.05 -53.82 -21.59
C VAL A 63 25.90 -53.28 -22.43
N SER A 64 25.46 -54.01 -23.46
CA SER A 64 24.30 -53.64 -24.28
C SER A 64 23.01 -53.56 -23.44
N ARG A 65 22.77 -54.52 -22.53
CA ARG A 65 21.61 -54.48 -21.62
C ARG A 65 21.69 -53.31 -20.64
N LEU A 66 22.89 -52.96 -20.15
CA LEU A 66 23.08 -51.78 -19.31
C LEU A 66 22.80 -50.50 -20.09
N ILE A 67 23.28 -50.40 -21.33
CA ILE A 67 23.03 -49.25 -22.22
C ILE A 67 21.54 -49.13 -22.53
N GLU A 68 20.86 -50.22 -22.86
CA GLU A 68 19.42 -50.22 -23.15
C GLU A 68 18.59 -49.81 -21.92
N ASN A 69 18.98 -50.28 -20.74
CA ASN A 69 18.37 -49.86 -19.48
C ASN A 69 18.63 -48.38 -19.16
N LEU A 70 19.80 -47.85 -19.50
CA LEU A 70 20.11 -46.42 -19.36
C LEU A 70 19.29 -45.58 -20.33
N ILE A 71 19.17 -46.00 -21.60
CA ILE A 71 18.34 -45.32 -22.60
C ILE A 71 16.89 -45.30 -22.13
N ARG A 72 16.34 -46.43 -21.66
CA ARG A 72 14.97 -46.47 -21.09
C ARG A 72 14.79 -45.56 -19.89
N LYS A 73 15.79 -45.46 -19.00
CA LYS A 73 15.73 -44.56 -17.85
C LYS A 73 15.81 -43.10 -18.25
N ILE A 74 16.59 -42.78 -19.28
CA ILE A 74 16.69 -41.42 -19.83
C ILE A 74 15.39 -41.03 -20.54
N ASP A 75 14.78 -41.93 -21.31
CA ASP A 75 13.48 -41.70 -21.96
C ASP A 75 12.33 -41.60 -20.94
N ALA A 76 12.46 -42.25 -19.79
CA ALA A 76 11.51 -42.11 -18.68
C ALA A 76 11.67 -40.81 -17.89
N ILE A 77 12.74 -40.03 -18.12
CA ILE A 77 12.86 -38.69 -17.55
C ILE A 77 11.93 -37.77 -18.36
N PRO A 78 10.91 -37.16 -17.73
CA PRO A 78 10.03 -36.25 -18.44
C PRO A 78 10.84 -35.08 -19.02
N ARG A 79 10.74 -34.85 -20.34
CA ARG A 79 11.44 -33.77 -21.07
C ARG A 79 11.11 -32.39 -20.52
N GLU A 80 9.96 -32.26 -19.88
CA GLU A 80 9.52 -31.05 -19.22
C GLU A 80 9.37 -31.37 -17.73
N ILE A 81 10.27 -30.82 -16.91
CA ILE A 81 10.05 -30.75 -15.47
C ILE A 81 8.86 -29.80 -15.30
N PRO A 82 7.69 -30.25 -14.80
CA PRO A 82 6.61 -29.33 -14.50
C PRO A 82 7.09 -28.46 -13.35
N MET A 83 7.64 -27.29 -13.66
CA MET A 83 7.97 -26.27 -12.67
C MET A 83 6.65 -25.76 -12.10
N ARG A 84 6.16 -26.44 -11.07
CA ARG A 84 5.12 -25.92 -10.21
C ARG A 84 5.71 -24.74 -9.45
N HIS A 85 5.46 -23.53 -9.93
CA HIS A 85 5.71 -22.30 -9.18
C HIS A 85 4.79 -22.29 -7.96
N HIS A 86 5.27 -22.83 -6.84
CA HIS A 86 4.60 -22.66 -5.57
C HIS A 86 4.97 -21.29 -5.02
N HIS A 87 4.06 -20.32 -5.18
CA HIS A 87 4.12 -19.05 -4.48
C HIS A 87 3.88 -19.28 -2.98
N HIS A 88 4.91 -19.75 -2.28
CA HIS A 88 4.89 -19.77 -0.83
C HIS A 88 5.06 -18.34 -0.35
N VAL A 89 3.97 -17.75 0.15
CA VAL A 89 4.06 -16.57 1.02
C VAL A 89 4.72 -17.06 2.30
N GLU A 90 6.04 -16.87 2.35
CA GLU A 90 6.90 -17.33 3.44
C GLU A 90 6.33 -16.87 4.77
N THR A 91 6.17 -17.77 5.74
CA THR A 91 5.42 -17.55 6.99
C THR A 91 5.90 -16.33 7.77
N ARG A 92 7.18 -15.95 7.57
CA ARG A 92 7.82 -14.74 8.11
C ARG A 92 7.22 -13.42 7.58
N SER A 93 6.66 -13.40 6.37
CA SER A 93 6.03 -12.24 5.75
C SER A 93 4.60 -11.97 6.22
N ARG A 94 3.95 -12.95 6.88
CA ARG A 94 2.56 -12.80 7.37
C ARG A 94 2.41 -11.65 8.36
N GLY A 95 3.37 -11.47 9.27
CA GLY A 95 3.38 -10.36 10.21
C GLY A 95 3.50 -9.01 9.50
N PHE A 96 4.39 -8.90 8.52
CA PHE A 96 4.56 -7.68 7.72
C PHE A 96 3.29 -7.29 6.96
N VAL A 97 2.60 -8.27 6.35
CA VAL A 97 1.34 -8.03 5.63
C VAL A 97 0.25 -7.54 6.59
N ILE A 98 0.12 -8.15 7.78
CA ILE A 98 -0.85 -7.71 8.79
C ILE A 98 -0.54 -6.29 9.25
N THR A 99 0.71 -5.97 9.55
CA THR A 99 1.13 -4.62 9.95
C THR A 99 0.88 -3.61 8.83
N ALA A 100 1.17 -3.95 7.57
CA ALA A 100 0.90 -3.09 6.42
C ALA A 100 -0.60 -2.81 6.28
N LEU A 101 -1.46 -3.83 6.44
CA LEU A 101 -2.91 -3.66 6.42
C LEU A 101 -3.39 -2.73 7.54
N ILE A 102 -2.91 -2.92 8.77
CA ILE A 102 -3.25 -2.06 9.90
C ILE A 102 -2.81 -0.62 9.62
N LEU A 103 -1.61 -0.42 9.06
CA LEU A 103 -1.09 0.91 8.75
C LEU A 103 -1.96 1.61 7.69
N ILE A 104 -2.34 0.90 6.62
CA ILE A 104 -3.23 1.42 5.59
C ILE A 104 -4.60 1.79 6.18
N MET A 105 -5.18 0.91 7.00
CA MET A 105 -6.47 1.16 7.65
C MET A 105 -6.41 2.37 8.58
N SER A 106 -5.37 2.46 9.42
CA SER A 106 -5.19 3.61 10.32
C SER A 106 -4.98 4.93 9.56
N SER A 107 -4.23 4.89 8.45
CA SER A 107 -4.02 6.06 7.60
C SER A 107 -5.31 6.50 6.91
N ALA A 108 -6.10 5.55 6.38
CA ALA A 108 -7.39 5.84 5.79
C ALA A 108 -8.36 6.45 6.81
N MET A 109 -8.40 5.92 8.04
CA MET A 109 -9.19 6.50 9.13
C MET A 109 -8.74 7.92 9.47
N ALA A 110 -7.43 8.16 9.57
CA ALA A 110 -6.90 9.49 9.87
C ALA A 110 -7.28 10.52 8.79
N ILE A 111 -7.14 10.15 7.51
CA ILE A 111 -7.55 11.02 6.39
C ILE A 111 -9.05 11.26 6.40
N GLY A 112 -9.86 10.21 6.61
CA GLY A 112 -11.32 10.32 6.68
C GLY A 112 -11.78 11.23 7.82
N LEU A 113 -11.20 11.07 9.01
CA LEU A 113 -11.46 11.95 10.15
C LEU A 113 -11.02 13.38 9.86
N GLY A 114 -9.85 13.57 9.26
CA GLY A 114 -9.35 14.89 8.86
C GLY A 114 -10.29 15.60 7.88
N ALA A 115 -10.75 14.89 6.85
CA ALA A 115 -11.71 15.44 5.88
C ALA A 115 -13.07 15.75 6.52
N HIS A 116 -13.57 14.87 7.39
CA HIS A 116 -14.82 15.09 8.13
C HIS A 116 -14.74 16.31 9.05
N LEU A 117 -13.63 16.45 9.80
CA LEU A 117 -13.36 17.60 10.65
C LEU A 117 -13.23 18.88 9.83
N TRP A 118 -12.57 18.83 8.67
CA TRP A 118 -12.44 19.99 7.80
C TRP A 118 -13.81 20.47 7.27
N TRP A 119 -14.64 19.54 6.79
CA TRP A 119 -15.98 19.86 6.31
C TRP A 119 -16.87 20.46 7.42
N THR A 120 -16.91 19.79 8.58
CA THR A 120 -17.71 20.26 9.72
C THR A 120 -17.21 21.60 10.24
N ASN A 121 -15.90 21.81 10.32
CA ASN A 121 -15.32 23.09 10.71
C ASN A 121 -15.65 24.21 9.70
N ARG A 122 -15.63 23.91 8.40
CA ARG A 122 -16.03 24.87 7.37
C ARG A 122 -17.49 25.27 7.53
N SER A 123 -18.38 24.30 7.73
CA SER A 123 -19.80 24.56 7.98
C SER A 123 -20.03 25.36 9.26
N LEU A 124 -19.30 25.06 10.35
CA LEU A 124 -19.33 25.82 11.59
C LEU A 124 -18.89 27.27 11.39
N LYS A 125 -17.85 27.51 10.60
CA LYS A 125 -17.35 28.86 10.29
C LYS A 125 -18.37 29.69 9.50
N GLU A 126 -19.07 29.07 8.55
CA GLU A 126 -20.15 29.73 7.81
C GLU A 126 -21.35 30.04 8.72
N ASN A 127 -21.71 29.12 9.61
CA ASN A 127 -22.78 29.34 10.59
C ASN A 127 -22.42 30.40 11.64
N ASP A 128 -21.15 30.49 12.04
CA ASP A 128 -20.65 31.53 12.96
C ASP A 128 -20.85 32.93 12.36
N LEU A 129 -20.59 33.12 11.06
CA LEU A 129 -20.84 34.40 10.40
C LEU A 129 -22.32 34.77 10.43
N LYS A 130 -23.21 33.83 10.07
CA LYS A 130 -24.67 34.03 10.10
C LYS A 130 -25.15 34.36 11.51
N TYR A 131 -24.64 33.65 12.51
CA TYR A 131 -24.98 33.88 13.91
C TYR A 131 -24.55 35.27 14.38
N ARG A 132 -23.33 35.71 14.02
CA ARG A 132 -22.85 37.07 14.31
C ARG A 132 -23.71 38.15 13.66
N MET A 133 -24.15 37.94 12.42
CA MET A 133 -25.07 38.86 11.74
C MET A 133 -26.39 39.00 12.51
N ILE A 134 -27.02 37.88 12.87
CA ILE A 134 -28.28 37.89 13.65
C ILE A 134 -28.08 38.54 15.01
N ARG A 135 -26.92 38.33 15.65
CA ARG A 135 -26.60 38.98 16.93
C ARG A 135 -26.53 40.50 16.83
N PHE A 136 -26.07 41.04 15.70
CA PHE A 136 -26.07 42.49 15.47
C PHE A 136 -27.47 43.04 15.18
N GLU A 137 -28.26 42.35 14.36
CA GLU A 137 -29.60 42.79 13.97
C GLU A 137 -30.64 42.61 15.08
N HIS A 138 -30.55 41.52 15.84
CA HIS A 138 -31.51 41.12 16.87
C HIS A 138 -30.82 40.74 18.20
N PRO A 139 -30.20 41.70 18.90
CA PRO A 139 -29.36 41.42 20.08
C PRO A 139 -30.13 40.77 21.23
N LYS A 140 -31.40 41.12 21.46
CA LYS A 140 -32.22 40.55 22.53
C LYS A 140 -32.51 39.06 22.31
N ALA A 141 -32.82 38.67 21.07
CA ALA A 141 -33.11 37.28 20.72
C ALA A 141 -31.85 36.40 20.82
N SER A 142 -30.71 36.91 20.35
CA SER A 142 -29.43 36.21 20.48
C SER A 142 -29.00 36.05 21.93
N GLN A 143 -29.16 37.09 22.78
CA GLN A 143 -28.85 36.99 24.22
C GLN A 143 -29.71 35.93 24.92
N TRP A 144 -31.01 35.88 24.62
CA TRP A 144 -31.90 34.83 25.14
C TRP A 144 -31.41 33.43 24.78
N ALA A 145 -31.01 33.23 23.51
CA ALA A 145 -30.49 31.95 23.05
C ALA A 145 -29.17 31.57 23.73
N GLU A 146 -28.24 32.52 23.87
CA GLU A 146 -26.97 32.30 24.59
C GLU A 146 -27.22 31.98 26.07
N ASP A 147 -28.12 32.70 26.72
CA ASP A 147 -28.42 32.51 28.15
C ASP A 147 -29.05 31.14 28.42
N ILE A 148 -30.00 30.70 27.60
CA ILE A 148 -30.60 29.37 27.75
C ILE A 148 -29.57 28.28 27.48
N TYR A 149 -28.78 28.42 26.41
CA TYR A 149 -27.74 27.44 26.09
C TYR A 149 -26.67 27.36 27.18
N ARG A 150 -26.23 28.51 27.73
CA ARG A 150 -25.24 28.56 28.80
C ARG A 150 -25.75 27.94 30.10
N LYS A 151 -27.04 28.12 30.43
CA LYS A 151 -27.65 27.55 31.64
C LYS A 151 -27.88 26.04 31.51
N ASP A 152 -28.51 25.60 30.43
CA ASP A 152 -28.72 24.17 30.15
C ASP A 152 -28.74 23.89 28.63
N PRO A 153 -27.64 23.35 28.09
CA PRO A 153 -27.55 22.97 26.68
C PRO A 153 -28.58 21.91 26.26
N LYS A 154 -28.98 21.01 27.17
CA LYS A 154 -29.96 19.96 26.86
C LYS A 154 -31.37 20.54 26.81
N ALA A 155 -31.72 21.44 27.73
CA ALA A 155 -33.00 22.16 27.67
C ALA A 155 -33.09 23.05 26.42
N ALA A 156 -32.00 23.76 26.07
CA ALA A 156 -31.94 24.55 24.85
C ALA A 156 -32.31 23.71 23.61
N ARG A 157 -31.69 22.53 23.46
CA ARG A 157 -32.00 21.61 22.36
C ARG A 157 -33.43 21.07 22.36
N ARG A 158 -34.09 21.00 23.51
CA ARG A 158 -35.51 20.58 23.57
C ARG A 158 -36.42 21.72 23.13
N ALA A 159 -36.21 22.91 23.72
CA ALA A 159 -36.97 24.11 23.38
C ALA A 159 -36.86 24.45 21.88
N THR A 160 -35.67 24.39 21.29
CA THR A 160 -35.50 24.61 19.84
C THR A 160 -36.29 23.59 19.01
N ARG A 161 -36.25 22.31 19.39
CA ARG A 161 -37.01 21.26 18.67
C ARG A 161 -38.51 21.41 18.80
N GLU A 162 -39.01 21.98 19.88
CA GLU A 162 -40.43 22.28 20.07
C GLU A 162 -40.84 23.44 19.18
N LEU A 163 -40.07 24.54 19.18
CA LEU A 163 -40.30 25.69 18.31
C LEU A 163 -40.24 25.32 16.82
N GLU A 164 -39.27 24.51 16.40
CA GLU A 164 -39.17 24.01 15.03
C GLU A 164 -40.40 23.19 14.61
N LYS A 165 -40.96 22.38 15.53
CA LYS A 165 -42.17 21.60 15.26
C LYS A 165 -43.40 22.50 15.13
N GLU A 166 -43.52 23.50 15.99
CA GLU A 166 -44.62 24.47 15.92
C GLU A 166 -44.57 25.25 14.61
N GLU A 167 -43.39 25.74 14.21
CA GLU A 167 -43.20 26.44 12.94
C GLU A 167 -43.56 25.56 11.74
N LEU A 168 -43.11 24.30 11.73
CA LEU A 168 -43.47 23.34 10.69
C LEU A 168 -44.98 23.07 10.63
N ALA A 169 -45.65 22.97 11.77
CA ALA A 169 -47.10 22.76 11.84
C ALA A 169 -47.87 23.97 11.27
N ILE A 170 -47.41 25.19 11.55
CA ILE A 170 -47.99 26.42 10.98
C ILE A 170 -47.82 26.43 9.47
N LEU A 171 -46.60 26.16 8.97
CA LEU A 171 -46.33 26.13 7.53
C LEU A 171 -47.17 25.07 6.79
N GLN A 172 -47.37 23.90 7.41
CA GLN A 172 -48.25 22.87 6.87
C GLN A 172 -49.72 23.31 6.84
N ALA A 173 -50.22 23.89 7.94
CA ALA A 173 -51.58 24.41 8.01
C ALA A 173 -51.82 25.54 6.97
N GLU A 174 -50.84 26.42 6.77
CA GLU A 174 -50.90 27.46 5.74
C GLU A 174 -50.91 26.86 4.33
N ALA A 175 -50.07 25.88 4.05
CA ALA A 175 -50.02 25.21 2.74
C ALA A 175 -51.34 24.48 2.44
N GLU A 176 -51.92 23.80 3.42
CA GLU A 176 -53.22 23.15 3.29
C GLU A 176 -54.36 24.16 3.10
N ALA A 177 -54.33 25.28 3.83
CA ALA A 177 -55.30 26.35 3.68
C ALA A 177 -55.22 26.98 2.28
N ARG A 178 -54.02 27.15 1.71
CA ARG A 178 -53.82 27.63 0.35
C ARG A 178 -54.40 26.64 -0.68
N ARG A 179 -54.08 25.35 -0.56
CA ARG A 179 -54.63 24.30 -1.45
C ARG A 179 -56.16 24.26 -1.41
N LYS A 180 -56.75 24.27 -0.22
CA LYS A 180 -58.22 24.29 -0.07
C LYS A 180 -58.86 25.54 -0.68
N LYS A 181 -58.19 26.69 -0.60
CA LYS A 181 -58.66 27.92 -1.26
C LYS A 181 -58.60 27.80 -2.78
N GLU A 182 -57.49 27.28 -3.33
CA GLU A 182 -57.32 27.04 -4.77
C GLU A 182 -58.37 26.06 -5.31
N GLU A 183 -58.56 24.92 -4.66
CA GLU A 183 -59.59 23.93 -5.01
C GLU A 183 -61.01 24.52 -4.93
N ALA A 184 -61.30 25.34 -3.91
CA ALA A 184 -62.59 26.00 -3.77
C ALA A 184 -62.82 27.07 -4.84
N THR A 185 -61.78 27.80 -5.26
CA THR A 185 -61.87 28.74 -6.39
C THR A 185 -62.12 28.02 -7.71
N GLU A 186 -61.39 26.94 -8.00
CA GLU A 186 -61.59 26.15 -9.21
C GLU A 186 -62.99 25.50 -9.26
N ALA A 187 -63.47 24.96 -8.14
CA ALA A 187 -64.80 24.38 -8.05
C ALA A 187 -65.91 25.44 -8.29
N ARG A 188 -65.71 26.67 -7.77
CA ARG A 188 -66.65 27.79 -8.01
C ARG A 188 -66.65 28.23 -9.47
N GLU A 189 -65.48 28.28 -10.11
CA GLU A 189 -65.40 28.61 -11.54
C GLU A 189 -66.07 27.54 -12.41
N LYS A 190 -65.83 26.26 -12.14
CA LYS A 190 -66.52 25.14 -12.81
C LYS A 190 -68.04 25.23 -12.63
N LEU A 191 -68.52 25.51 -11.42
CA LEU A 191 -69.96 25.67 -11.17
C LEU A 191 -70.58 26.86 -11.91
N LYS A 192 -69.85 27.98 -12.08
CA LYS A 192 -70.33 29.11 -12.90
C LYS A 192 -70.42 28.73 -14.37
N SER A 193 -69.38 28.09 -14.93
CA SER A 193 -69.39 27.65 -16.34
C SER A 193 -70.50 26.63 -16.68
N LEU A 194 -71.00 25.90 -15.68
CA LEU A 194 -72.12 24.96 -15.86
C LEU A 194 -73.50 25.61 -15.72
N LYS A 195 -73.60 26.82 -15.13
CA LYS A 195 -74.85 27.57 -15.00
C LYS A 195 -75.12 28.52 -16.16
N ASP A 196 -74.07 28.90 -16.89
CA ASP A 196 -74.16 29.80 -18.04
C ASP A 196 -74.42 29.06 -19.38
N ASN A 197 -74.60 27.73 -19.33
CA ASN A 197 -75.10 26.86 -20.43
C ASN A 197 -76.52 26.39 -20.11
#